data_AF-A0A0F8XFN1-F1
#
_entry.id   AF-A0A0F8XFN1-F1
#
_cell.length_a   1.000
_cell.length_b   1.000
_cell.length_c   1.000
_cell.angle_alpha   90.00
_cell.angle_beta   90.00
_cell.angle_gamma   90.00
#
_symmetry.space_group_name_H-M   'P 1'
#
loop_
_entity.id
_entity.type
_entity.pdbx_description
1 polymer ?
#
loop_
_entity_poly.entity_id
_entity_poly.type
_entity_poly.pdbx_seq_one_letter_code
_entity_poly.pdbx_strand_id
1 'polypeptide(L)'
;AAMLTPASGPEGVKQFVIGRVREAGANPCPPIIVGVGIGGTLEQAALLAKKALLRSLESSNPEPELAAIERDLYKRINDLGIGPAGYGGRVTALAVLVAAVPCHIASLPVAVNIQCHAHRHQQQVI
;
A
#
# COMPACT_ATOMS: atom_id res chain seq x y z
N ALA A 1 -8.55 2.38 6.51
CA ALA A 1 -7.47 2.95 7.34
C ALA A 1 -7.66 2.48 8.78
N ALA A 2 -6.63 2.56 9.63
CA ALA A 2 -6.71 2.19 11.03
C ALA A 2 -5.70 2.99 11.87
N MET A 3 -5.99 3.12 13.16
CA MET A 3 -5.03 3.57 14.17
C MET A 3 -4.41 2.33 14.80
N LEU A 4 -3.16 2.02 14.45
CA LEU A 4 -2.42 0.94 15.08
C LEU A 4 -1.77 1.44 16.37
N THR A 5 -1.44 0.50 17.24
CA THR A 5 -0.60 0.77 18.40
C THR A 5 0.86 0.87 17.94
N PRO A 6 1.68 1.76 18.53
CA PRO A 6 3.12 1.85 18.22
C PRO A 6 3.86 0.50 18.40
N ALA A 7 3.44 -0.30 19.39
CA ALA A 7 3.97 -1.63 19.64
C ALA A 7 3.76 -2.63 18.49
N SER A 8 2.84 -2.34 17.55
CA SER A 8 2.62 -3.14 16.36
C SER A 8 3.85 -3.13 15.43
N GLY A 9 4.64 -2.05 15.46
CA GLY A 9 5.87 -1.92 14.69
C GLY A 9 5.68 -2.11 13.17
N PRO A 10 6.78 -2.29 12.43
CA PRO A 10 6.73 -2.49 10.98
C PRO A 10 5.96 -3.74 10.54
N GLU A 11 6.02 -4.83 11.33
CA GLU A 11 5.30 -6.06 10.97
C GLU A 11 3.79 -5.90 11.11
N GLY A 12 3.30 -5.21 12.14
CA GLY A 12 1.88 -4.93 12.28
C GLY A 12 1.33 -4.06 11.15
N VAL A 13 2.11 -3.10 10.65
CA VAL A 13 1.77 -2.35 9.43
C VAL A 13 1.63 -3.31 8.25
N LYS A 14 2.61 -4.21 8.05
CA LYS A 14 2.59 -5.15 6.92
C LYS A 14 1.38 -6.09 6.97
N GLN A 15 1.11 -6.66 8.15
CA GLN A 15 -0.06 -7.51 8.38
C GLN A 15 -1.37 -6.76 8.12
N PHE A 16 -1.45 -5.51 8.56
CA PHE A 16 -2.59 -4.66 8.28
C PHE A 16 -2.81 -4.49 6.77
N VAL A 17 -1.75 -4.17 6.00
CA VAL A 17 -1.84 -3.99 4.55
C VAL A 17 -2.25 -5.29 3.85
N ILE A 18 -1.58 -6.40 4.15
CA ILE A 18 -1.88 -7.73 3.57
C ILE A 18 -3.32 -8.12 3.88
N GLY A 19 -3.78 -7.90 5.12
CA GLY A 19 -5.15 -8.15 5.53
C GLY A 19 -6.16 -7.35 4.71
N ARG A 20 -5.90 -6.06 4.44
CA ARG A 20 -6.78 -5.23 3.60
C ARG A 20 -6.83 -5.72 2.16
N VAL A 21 -5.70 -6.14 1.60
CA VAL A 21 -5.67 -6.69 0.22
C VAL A 21 -6.43 -8.02 0.16
N ARG A 22 -6.25 -8.91 1.14
CA ARG A 22 -6.98 -10.17 1.24
C ARG A 22 -8.49 -9.96 1.34
N GLU A 23 -8.92 -9.00 2.16
CA GLU A 23 -10.34 -8.64 2.30
C GLU A 23 -10.91 -8.02 1.02
N ALA A 24 -10.13 -7.21 0.31
CA ALA A 24 -10.56 -6.64 -0.97
C ALA A 24 -10.74 -7.73 -2.04
N GLY A 25 -9.91 -8.77 -2.04
CA GLY A 25 -10.03 -9.92 -2.93
C GLY A 25 -10.09 -9.52 -4.41
N ALA A 26 -11.11 -10.02 -5.12
CA ALA A 26 -11.34 -9.74 -6.53
C ALA A 26 -11.99 -8.37 -6.82
N ASN A 27 -12.59 -7.73 -5.81
CA ASN A 27 -13.42 -6.53 -5.99
C ASN A 27 -12.73 -5.35 -6.69
N PRO A 28 -11.45 -5.03 -6.43
CA PRO A 28 -10.76 -3.94 -7.11
C PRO A 28 -10.22 -4.33 -8.50
N CYS A 29 -10.77 -5.38 -9.13
CA CYS A 29 -10.37 -5.86 -10.45
C CYS A 29 -8.84 -6.02 -10.59
N PRO A 30 -8.19 -6.91 -9.82
CA PRO A 30 -6.75 -7.13 -9.90
C PRO A 30 -6.29 -7.46 -11.33
N PRO A 31 -5.04 -7.12 -11.71
CA PRO A 31 -3.95 -6.80 -10.81
C PRO A 31 -4.00 -5.33 -10.33
N ILE A 32 -3.77 -5.14 -9.02
CA ILE A 32 -3.92 -3.84 -8.34
C ILE A 32 -2.58 -3.11 -8.15
N ILE A 33 -2.64 -1.82 -7.84
CA ILE A 33 -1.53 -1.06 -7.27
C ILE A 33 -1.93 -0.68 -5.84
N VAL A 34 -1.04 -0.93 -4.88
CA VAL A 34 -1.33 -0.71 -3.46
C VAL A 34 -0.55 0.50 -2.96
N GLY A 35 -1.26 1.57 -2.65
CA GLY A 35 -0.69 2.75 -1.98
C GLY A 35 -0.84 2.60 -0.47
N VAL A 36 0.24 2.80 0.27
CA VAL A 36 0.26 2.73 1.74
C VAL A 36 0.73 4.06 2.31
N GLY A 37 -0.03 4.61 3.24
CA GLY A 37 0.31 5.82 3.98
C GLY A 37 0.54 5.48 5.45
N ILE A 38 1.65 5.93 6.02
CA ILE A 38 2.05 5.66 7.41
C ILE A 38 2.34 6.98 8.14
N GLY A 39 1.81 7.14 9.34
CA GLY A 39 2.09 8.28 10.22
C GLY A 39 1.24 9.52 9.94
N GLY A 40 1.66 10.67 10.48
CA GLY A 40 0.87 11.91 10.50
C GLY A 40 -0.37 11.80 11.39
N THR A 41 -1.49 12.37 10.91
CA THR A 41 -2.84 12.04 11.41
C THR A 41 -3.49 10.95 10.54
N LEU A 42 -4.65 10.42 10.93
CA LEU A 42 -5.33 9.40 10.14
C LEU A 42 -5.74 9.91 8.74
N GLU A 43 -6.18 11.16 8.67
CA GLU A 43 -6.52 11.86 7.42
C GLU A 43 -5.27 12.04 6.55
N GLN A 44 -4.16 12.42 7.16
CA GLN A 44 -2.89 12.57 6.46
C GLN A 44 -2.39 11.22 5.93
N ALA A 45 -2.49 10.14 6.71
CA ALA A 45 -2.16 8.80 6.26
C ALA A 45 -3.00 8.40 5.03
N ALA A 46 -4.30 8.69 5.03
CA ALA A 46 -5.16 8.43 3.87
C ALA A 46 -4.74 9.23 2.64
N LEU A 47 -4.39 10.51 2.81
CA LEU A 47 -3.88 11.35 1.73
C LEU A 47 -2.52 10.85 1.21
N LEU A 48 -1.62 10.43 2.10
CA LEU A 48 -0.33 9.85 1.74
C LEU A 48 -0.49 8.57 0.94
N ALA A 49 -1.40 7.67 1.36
CA ALA A 49 -1.71 6.45 0.62
C ALA A 49 -2.20 6.77 -0.80
N LYS A 50 -3.03 7.82 -0.97
CA LYS A 50 -3.48 8.26 -2.30
C LYS A 50 -2.34 8.87 -3.12
N LYS A 51 -1.49 9.70 -2.51
CA LYS A 51 -0.33 10.30 -3.18
C LYS A 51 0.70 9.25 -3.61
N ALA A 52 0.90 8.21 -2.81
CA ALA A 52 1.81 7.12 -3.13
C ALA A 52 1.47 6.44 -4.46
N LEU A 53 0.17 6.31 -4.78
CA LEU A 53 -0.31 5.75 -6.06
C LEU A 53 0.06 6.59 -7.30
N LEU A 54 0.47 7.85 -7.12
CA LEU A 54 0.85 8.73 -8.23
C LEU A 54 2.32 8.59 -8.62
N ARG A 55 3.12 7.85 -7.84
CA ARG A 55 4.52 7.54 -8.18
C ARG A 55 4.59 6.58 -9.37
N SER A 56 5.72 6.58 -10.07
CA SER A 56 6.00 5.57 -11.11
C SER A 56 5.95 4.17 -10.50
N LEU A 57 5.35 3.22 -11.23
CA LEU A 57 5.22 1.81 -10.79
C LEU A 57 6.57 1.11 -10.63
N GLU A 58 7.57 1.58 -11.36
CA GLU A 58 8.95 1.07 -11.33
C GLU A 58 9.81 1.77 -10.25
N SER A 59 9.26 2.80 -9.60
CA SER A 59 10.00 3.54 -8.57
C SER A 59 10.07 2.77 -7.26
N SER A 60 11.23 2.80 -6.63
CA SER A 60 11.41 2.42 -5.22
C SER A 60 11.33 3.66 -4.34
N ASN A 61 10.93 3.48 -3.08
CA ASN A 61 11.06 4.55 -2.09
C ASN A 61 12.55 4.94 -1.95
N PRO A 62 12.88 6.24 -1.84
CA PRO A 62 14.26 6.69 -1.61
C PRO A 62 14.83 6.28 -0.24
N GLU A 63 13.97 6.08 0.75
CA GLU A 63 14.36 5.62 2.10
C GLU A 63 14.53 4.09 2.10
N PRO A 64 15.73 3.55 2.39
CA PRO A 64 16.00 2.11 2.33
C PRO A 64 15.06 1.23 3.17
N GLU A 65 14.64 1.71 4.35
CA GLU A 65 13.71 0.97 5.21
C GLU A 65 12.32 0.84 4.59
N LEU A 66 11.80 1.93 4.01
CA LEU A 66 10.50 1.93 3.33
C LEU A 66 10.56 1.12 2.03
N ALA A 67 11.66 1.20 1.29
CA ALA A 67 11.89 0.37 0.11
C ALA A 67 11.91 -1.13 0.45
N ALA A 68 12.47 -1.51 1.60
CA ALA A 68 12.41 -2.89 2.08
C ALA A 68 10.97 -3.32 2.40
N ILE A 69 10.16 -2.43 2.98
CA ILE A 69 8.73 -2.68 3.23
C ILE A 69 7.95 -2.84 1.92
N GLU A 70 8.19 -1.99 0.91
CA GLU A 70 7.57 -2.10 -0.42
C GLU A 70 7.82 -3.47 -1.05
N ARG A 71 9.08 -3.92 -1.05
CA ARG A 71 9.48 -5.23 -1.61
C ARG A 71 8.85 -6.41 -0.86
N ASP A 72 8.88 -6.37 0.47
CA ASP A 72 8.30 -7.42 1.30
C ASP A 72 6.77 -7.53 1.09
N LEU A 73 6.08 -6.39 1.11
CA LEU A 73 4.64 -6.34 0.84
C LEU A 73 4.30 -6.84 -0.56
N TYR A 74 5.03 -6.38 -1.58
CA TYR A 74 4.81 -6.82 -2.96
C TYR A 74 4.89 -8.33 -3.10
N LYS A 75 5.93 -8.94 -2.51
CA LYS A 75 6.09 -10.40 -2.51
C LYS A 75 4.91 -11.08 -1.80
N ARG A 76 4.63 -10.68 -0.56
CA ARG A 76 3.62 -11.33 0.29
C ARG A 76 2.20 -11.18 -0.25
N ILE A 77 1.88 -10.05 -0.87
CA ILE A 77 0.58 -9.82 -1.53
C ILE A 77 0.41 -10.72 -2.76
N ASN A 78 1.45 -10.88 -3.56
CA ASN A 78 1.40 -11.78 -4.71
C ASN A 78 1.36 -13.26 -4.29
N ASP A 79 1.97 -13.60 -3.17
CA ASP A 79 1.88 -14.94 -2.55
C ASP A 79 0.47 -15.26 -1.99
N LEU A 80 -0.45 -14.29 -1.87
CA LEU A 80 -1.84 -14.55 -1.47
C LEU A 80 -2.61 -15.40 -2.48
N GLY A 81 -2.16 -15.47 -3.73
CA GLY A 81 -2.78 -16.31 -4.74
C GLY A 81 -4.13 -15.81 -5.29
N ILE A 82 -4.52 -14.57 -5.03
CA ILE A 82 -5.79 -13.98 -5.54
C ILE A 82 -5.75 -13.89 -7.07
N GLY A 83 -4.64 -13.39 -7.62
CA GLY A 83 -4.39 -13.33 -9.06
C GLY A 83 -5.29 -12.37 -9.85
N PRO A 84 -5.12 -12.29 -11.18
CA PRO A 84 -5.88 -11.40 -12.04
C PRO A 84 -7.38 -11.68 -12.00
N ALA A 85 -8.18 -10.62 -11.87
CA ALA A 85 -9.63 -10.65 -11.69
C ALA A 85 -10.15 -11.58 -10.58
N GLY A 86 -9.28 -12.10 -9.69
CA GLY A 86 -9.65 -13.03 -8.64
C GLY A 86 -9.78 -14.50 -9.06
N TYR A 87 -9.33 -14.87 -10.26
CA TYR A 87 -9.38 -16.27 -10.75
C TYR A 87 -8.22 -17.15 -10.24
N GLY A 88 -7.42 -16.63 -9.31
CA GLY A 88 -6.21 -17.29 -8.85
C GLY A 88 -4.99 -16.93 -9.70
N GLY A 89 -3.81 -17.24 -9.18
CA GLY A 89 -2.53 -17.05 -9.88
C GLY A 89 -1.53 -16.23 -9.09
N ARG A 90 -0.46 -15.79 -9.77
CA ARG A 90 0.72 -15.21 -9.12
C ARG A 90 0.74 -13.68 -9.04
N VAL A 91 -0.10 -13.00 -9.81
CA VAL A 91 -0.05 -11.54 -9.96
C VAL A 91 -1.34 -10.93 -9.45
N THR A 92 -1.36 -10.69 -8.14
CA THR A 92 -2.41 -9.92 -7.45
C THR A 92 -2.13 -8.43 -7.55
N ALA A 93 -0.87 -8.01 -7.36
CA ALA A 93 -0.46 -6.62 -7.38
C ALA A 93 0.70 -6.37 -8.36
N LEU A 94 0.62 -5.25 -9.09
CA LEU A 94 1.68 -4.76 -9.99
C LEU A 94 2.75 -3.97 -9.24
N ALA A 95 2.36 -3.21 -8.21
CA ALA A 95 3.28 -2.44 -7.39
C ALA A 95 2.70 -2.20 -5.99
N VAL A 96 3.59 -2.01 -5.02
CA VAL A 96 3.27 -1.53 -3.67
C VAL A 96 4.13 -0.31 -3.40
N LEU A 97 3.48 0.82 -3.11
CA LEU A 97 4.12 2.12 -2.98
C LEU A 97 3.80 2.67 -1.59
N VAL A 98 4.83 2.88 -0.77
CA VAL A 98 4.70 3.36 0.61
C VAL A 98 5.14 4.81 0.70
N ALA A 99 4.37 5.63 1.41
CA ALA A 99 4.75 6.97 1.83
C ALA A 99 4.56 7.08 3.36
N ALA A 100 5.56 7.64 4.04
CA ALA A 100 5.53 7.77 5.49
C ALA A 100 5.92 9.19 5.92
N VAL A 101 5.38 9.62 7.05
CA VAL A 101 5.78 10.83 7.76
C VAL A 101 5.80 10.54 9.26
N PRO A 102 6.51 11.32 10.09
CA PRO A 102 6.48 11.14 11.55
C PRO A 102 5.06 11.26 12.12
N CYS A 103 4.80 10.60 13.24
CA CYS A 103 3.55 10.72 14.00
C CYS A 103 3.82 10.79 15.50
N HIS A 104 2.77 11.09 16.27
CA HIS A 104 2.86 11.12 17.73
C HIS A 104 3.24 9.74 18.28
N ILE A 105 4.10 9.68 19.29
CA ILE A 105 4.66 8.42 19.82
C ILE A 105 3.59 7.42 20.30
N ALA A 106 2.41 7.90 20.70
CA ALA A 106 1.31 7.07 21.19
C ALA A 106 0.40 6.51 20.08
N SER A 107 0.56 6.91 18.82
CA SER A 107 -0.31 6.50 17.72
C SER A 107 0.46 6.16 16.45
N LEU A 108 -0.01 5.12 15.74
CA LEU A 108 0.53 4.75 14.44
C LEU A 108 -0.60 4.69 13.40
N PRO A 109 -0.97 5.84 12.78
CA PRO A 109 -1.97 5.87 11.72
C PRO A 109 -1.46 5.15 10.47
N VAL A 110 -2.30 4.29 9.90
CA VAL A 110 -2.00 3.58 8.64
C VAL A 110 -3.21 3.57 7.74
N ALA A 111 -3.01 3.87 6.46
CA ALA A 111 -4.03 3.79 5.44
C ALA A 111 -3.55 2.98 4.23
N VAL A 112 -4.50 2.28 3.60
CA VAL A 112 -4.30 1.55 2.34
C VAL A 112 -5.27 2.14 1.32
N ASN A 113 -4.75 2.48 0.16
CA ASN A 113 -5.52 2.89 -1.00
C ASN A 113 -5.26 1.89 -2.13
N ILE A 114 -6.32 1.29 -2.66
CA ILE A 114 -6.22 0.26 -3.70
C ILE A 114 -6.66 0.86 -5.02
N GLN A 115 -5.73 0.86 -5.97
CA GLN A 115 -5.98 1.25 -7.34
C GLN A 115 -6.19 0.01 -8.20
N CYS A 116 -7.31 -0.05 -8.92
CA CYS A 116 -7.60 -1.12 -9.86
C CYS A 116 -6.71 -1.06 -11.11
N HIS A 117 -6.80 -2.09 -11.96
CA HIS A 117 -6.09 -2.12 -13.25
C HIS A 117 -6.40 -0.92 -14.15
N ALA A 118 -7.55 -0.26 -13.98
CA ALA A 118 -7.89 0.99 -14.66
C ALA A 118 -7.14 2.18 -14.06
N HIS A 119 -5.81 2.16 -14.20
CA HIS A 119 -4.87 3.15 -13.68
C HIS A 119 -4.94 4.47 -14.46
N ARG A 120 -5.86 5.34 -14.06
CA ARG A 120 -6.19 6.59 -14.76
C ARG A 120 -5.64 7.80 -14.01
N HIS A 121 -4.46 8.26 -14.39
CA HIS A 121 -3.89 9.52 -13.89
C HIS A 121 -2.97 10.13 -14.96
N GLN A 122 -2.74 11.44 -14.89
CA GLN A 122 -1.83 12.17 -15.76
C GLN A 122 -1.09 13.23 -14.92
N GLN A 123 0.18 13.46 -15.23
CA GLN A 123 0.95 14.58 -14.71
C GLN A 123 1.41 15.43 -15.88
N GLN A 124 1.28 16.75 -15.75
CA GLN A 124 1.75 17.72 -16.72
C GLN A 124 2.47 18.84 -15.99
N VAL A 125 3.59 19.29 -16.55
CA VAL A 125 4.29 20.52 -16.16
C VAL A 125 4.03 21.52 -17.28
N ILE A 126 3.49 22.69 -16.94
CA ILE A 126 3.13 23.76 -17.87
C ILE A 126 4.21 24.84 -17.79
#